data_AF-A0A3P8G8D3-F1
#
_entry.id   AF-A0A3P8G8D3-F1
#
_cell.length_a   1.000
_cell.length_b   1.000
_cell.length_c   1.000
_cell.angle_alpha   90.00
_cell.angle_beta   90.00
_cell.angle_gamma   90.00
#
_symmetry.space_group_name_H-M   'P 1'
#
loop_
_entity.id
_entity.type
_entity.pdbx_description
1 polymer ?
#
loop_
_entity_poly.entity_id
_entity_poly.type
_entity_poly.pdbx_seq_one_letter_code
_entity_poly.pdbx_strand_id
1 'polypeptide(L)'
;MPVSTTHSLVGGTLGYSFVLRGLEGVRGTKILLVVLSWVVSPVLSGASSVLIYIILDVAVLRRNDPFRWGLWMLPVFYFICIAFIVFVVTWKGSRGFFFFIFSYCLSVTVKIFKSFGKSRAADAVSVLHFDRVPVWLSLLVAVVIGSIAAIVVQLILIPRLKNKTDDKSHSFTGCSRSSFSSEITTDTREAESSDIDDKGYTRSTRNSAEREEGGAGGICGFYDFLGWIRPNPSQDEDARTIELFGSIQIFTACLAGFAHGAQDVSNAVAPLAALLSIYSSNSALQQEEVPIWVLLYGVVSICIGLWTFGDRVITTVGRKVSRLNPASGFTIEFGAAVTSLLASRFGLPISTTHCLVGSVVAVGCLRAREPIKWSLLRNIAISWIVTIPVTGMSTDGQ
;
A
#
# COMPACT_ATOMS: atom_id res chain seq x y z
N MET A 1 12.25 -13.46 -7.23
CA MET A 1 10.78 -13.34 -7.07
C MET A 1 10.50 -12.80 -5.67
N PRO A 2 9.39 -12.09 -5.41
CA PRO A 2 9.07 -11.65 -4.05
C PRO A 2 8.77 -12.88 -3.17
N VAL A 3 9.57 -13.08 -2.13
CA VAL A 3 9.47 -14.18 -1.18
C VAL A 3 9.43 -13.58 0.24
N SER A 4 8.68 -14.19 1.15
CA SER A 4 8.55 -13.72 2.53
C SER A 4 9.78 -14.10 3.37
N THR A 5 10.45 -13.12 3.95
CA THR A 5 11.55 -13.29 4.93
C THR A 5 11.10 -14.07 6.16
N THR A 6 9.87 -13.83 6.63
CA THR A 6 9.26 -14.56 7.74
C THR A 6 9.15 -16.05 7.43
N HIS A 7 8.80 -16.43 6.20
CA HIS A 7 8.73 -17.84 5.81
C HIS A 7 10.12 -18.49 5.79
N SER A 8 11.13 -17.77 5.31
CA SER A 8 12.50 -18.27 5.33
C SER A 8 12.97 -18.54 6.75
N LEU A 9 12.70 -17.61 7.68
CA LEU A 9 13.02 -17.74 9.11
C LEU A 9 12.25 -18.90 9.76
N VAL A 10 10.95 -19.02 9.51
CA VAL A 10 10.13 -20.13 10.02
C VAL A 10 10.62 -21.46 9.46
N GLY A 11 10.91 -21.56 8.17
CA GLY A 11 11.44 -22.78 7.56
C GLY A 11 12.79 -23.18 8.13
N GLY A 12 13.73 -22.24 8.29
CA GLY A 12 15.05 -22.52 8.88
C GLY A 12 14.99 -22.92 10.36
N THR A 13 14.16 -22.24 11.16
CA THR A 13 13.96 -22.61 12.58
C THR A 13 13.26 -23.95 12.75
N LEU A 14 12.30 -24.27 11.86
CA LEU A 14 11.66 -25.58 11.82
C LEU A 14 12.67 -26.66 11.42
N GLY A 15 13.43 -26.47 10.34
CA GLY A 15 14.46 -27.41 9.90
C GLY A 15 15.44 -27.73 11.02
N TYR A 16 16.03 -26.71 11.64
CA TYR A 16 16.91 -26.88 12.80
C TYR A 16 16.25 -27.64 13.97
N SER A 17 15.00 -27.33 14.30
CA SER A 17 14.27 -28.02 15.37
C SER A 17 13.99 -29.49 15.04
N PHE A 18 13.71 -29.80 13.77
CA PHE A 18 13.50 -31.16 13.30
C PHE A 18 14.78 -32.00 13.45
N VAL A 19 15.94 -31.44 13.09
CA VAL A 19 17.23 -32.13 13.22
C VAL A 19 17.59 -32.41 14.67
N LEU A 20 17.40 -31.43 15.56
CA LEU A 20 17.84 -31.57 16.95
C LEU A 20 16.88 -32.38 17.84
N ARG A 21 15.57 -32.26 17.62
CA ARG A 21 14.54 -32.76 18.55
C ARG A 21 13.43 -33.56 17.86
N GLY A 22 13.55 -33.85 16.57
CA GLY A 22 12.49 -34.48 15.80
C GLY A 22 11.18 -33.68 15.86
N LEU A 23 10.06 -34.38 16.00
CA LEU A 23 8.73 -33.78 16.07
C LEU A 23 8.41 -33.14 17.43
N GLU A 24 9.17 -33.43 18.49
CA GLU A 24 8.86 -32.99 19.86
C GLU A 24 9.10 -31.48 20.08
N GLY A 25 9.95 -30.85 19.25
CA GLY A 25 10.19 -29.40 19.30
C GLY A 25 9.14 -28.57 18.53
N VAL A 26 8.27 -29.21 17.75
CA VAL A 26 7.47 -28.55 16.72
C VAL A 26 6.06 -28.27 17.22
N ARG A 27 5.74 -26.99 17.46
CA ARG A 27 4.37 -26.56 17.82
C ARG A 27 3.47 -26.58 16.58
N GLY A 28 2.94 -27.75 16.22
CA GLY A 28 2.10 -27.96 15.02
C GLY A 28 0.91 -27.00 14.91
N THR A 29 0.28 -26.63 16.04
CA THR A 29 -0.83 -25.66 16.07
C THR A 29 -0.41 -24.25 15.63
N LYS A 30 0.80 -23.81 15.98
CA LYS A 30 1.34 -22.50 15.56
C LYS A 30 1.66 -22.48 14.06
N ILE A 31 2.18 -23.59 13.54
CA ILE A 31 2.54 -23.72 12.12
C ILE A 31 1.29 -23.78 11.24
N LEU A 32 0.28 -24.56 11.65
CA LEU A 32 -1.01 -24.60 10.95
C LEU A 32 -1.63 -23.20 10.84
N LEU A 33 -1.54 -22.42 11.92
CA LEU A 33 -2.03 -21.06 12.01
C LEU A 33 -1.25 -20.10 11.09
N VAL A 34 0.06 -20.32 10.88
CA VAL A 34 0.85 -19.63 9.84
C VAL A 34 0.40 -20.04 8.44
N VAL A 35 0.20 -21.32 8.16
CA VAL A 35 -0.26 -21.79 6.84
C VAL A 35 -1.64 -21.23 6.50
N LEU A 36 -2.56 -21.20 7.46
CA LEU A 36 -3.90 -20.62 7.28
C LEU A 36 -3.83 -19.13 6.90
N SER A 37 -2.85 -18.39 7.45
CA SER A 37 -2.64 -16.98 7.10
C SER A 37 -2.34 -16.78 5.61
N TRP A 38 -1.81 -17.77 4.90
CA TRP A 38 -1.43 -17.64 3.49
C TRP A 38 -2.63 -17.45 2.57
N VAL A 39 -3.77 -18.00 2.96
CA VAL A 39 -5.02 -17.86 2.22
C VAL A 39 -5.85 -16.70 2.76
N VAL A 40 -5.92 -16.56 4.08
CA VAL A 40 -6.74 -15.53 4.72
C VAL A 40 -6.19 -14.12 4.45
N SER A 41 -4.87 -13.93 4.48
CA SER A 41 -4.25 -12.60 4.35
C SER A 41 -4.52 -11.94 2.99
N PRO A 42 -4.28 -12.61 1.84
CA PRO A 42 -4.56 -12.01 0.53
C PRO A 42 -6.03 -11.70 0.29
N VAL A 43 -6.93 -12.54 0.81
CA VAL A 43 -8.38 -12.39 0.61
C VAL A 43 -8.91 -11.19 1.40
N LEU A 44 -8.57 -11.10 2.69
CA LEU A 44 -9.00 -9.97 3.52
C LEU A 44 -8.42 -8.65 3.02
N SER A 45 -7.13 -8.63 2.64
CA SER A 45 -6.50 -7.40 2.13
C SER A 45 -7.05 -7.02 0.76
N GLY A 46 -7.27 -7.99 -0.13
CA GLY A 46 -7.90 -7.78 -1.41
C GLY A 46 -9.28 -7.15 -1.28
N ALA A 47 -10.12 -7.67 -0.37
CA ALA A 47 -11.42 -7.10 -0.08
C ALA A 47 -11.33 -5.67 0.46
N SER A 48 -10.42 -5.41 1.39
CA SER A 48 -10.23 -4.06 1.96
C SER A 48 -9.74 -3.06 0.90
N SER A 49 -8.79 -3.44 0.05
CA SER A 49 -8.25 -2.57 -1.00
C SER A 49 -9.27 -2.31 -2.10
N VAL A 50 -10.08 -3.31 -2.47
CA VAL A 50 -11.21 -3.13 -3.39
C VAL A 50 -12.22 -2.15 -2.81
N LEU A 51 -12.58 -2.28 -1.53
CA LEU A 51 -13.50 -1.35 -0.87
C LEU A 51 -12.96 0.09 -0.91
N ILE A 52 -11.71 0.29 -0.52
CA ILE A 52 -11.06 1.62 -0.53
C ILE A 52 -10.96 2.16 -1.97
N TYR A 53 -10.66 1.29 -2.94
CA TYR A 53 -10.59 1.68 -4.33
C TYR A 53 -11.95 2.12 -4.87
N ILE A 54 -13.04 1.40 -4.56
CA ILE A 54 -14.40 1.79 -4.95
C ILE A 54 -14.76 3.15 -4.34
N ILE A 55 -14.43 3.39 -3.07
CA ILE A 55 -14.65 4.69 -2.43
C ILE A 55 -13.91 5.81 -3.18
N LEU A 56 -12.64 5.59 -3.49
CA LEU A 56 -11.82 6.56 -4.24
C LEU A 56 -12.36 6.79 -5.66
N ASP A 57 -12.78 5.72 -6.33
CA ASP A 57 -13.28 5.73 -7.69
C ASP A 57 -14.61 6.50 -7.81
N VAL A 58 -15.55 6.27 -6.88
CA VAL A 58 -16.82 6.99 -6.80
C VAL A 58 -16.64 8.44 -6.35
N ALA A 59 -15.73 8.69 -5.42
CA ALA A 59 -15.48 10.04 -4.89
C ALA A 59 -14.74 10.94 -5.89
N VAL A 60 -13.80 10.39 -6.65
CA VAL A 60 -12.87 11.17 -7.48
C VAL A 60 -12.85 10.73 -8.93
N LEU A 61 -12.55 9.46 -9.23
CA LEU A 61 -12.15 9.06 -10.59
C LEU A 61 -13.32 9.07 -11.59
N ARG A 62 -14.54 8.69 -11.20
CA ARG A 62 -15.72 8.69 -12.08
C ARG A 62 -16.40 10.05 -12.24
N ARG A 63 -15.91 11.09 -11.57
CA ARG A 63 -16.49 12.44 -11.67
C ARG A 63 -16.06 13.12 -12.96
N ASN A 64 -16.91 14.03 -13.46
CA ASN A 64 -16.68 14.77 -14.72
C ASN A 64 -15.37 15.59 -14.71
N ASP A 65 -14.93 16.06 -13.53
CA ASP A 65 -13.65 16.76 -13.30
C ASP A 65 -12.84 16.08 -12.18
N PRO A 66 -12.10 14.98 -12.46
CA PRO A 66 -11.42 14.20 -11.42
C PRO A 66 -10.29 14.98 -10.74
N PHE A 67 -9.66 15.94 -11.42
CA PHE A 67 -8.62 16.78 -10.83
C PHE A 67 -9.16 17.72 -9.74
N ARG A 68 -10.31 18.39 -10.00
CA ARG A 68 -10.93 19.30 -9.03
C ARG A 68 -11.44 18.56 -7.80
N TRP A 69 -12.13 17.44 -8.03
CA TRP A 69 -12.59 16.57 -6.94
C TRP A 69 -11.43 15.95 -6.18
N GLY A 70 -10.36 15.57 -6.88
CA GLY A 70 -9.13 15.11 -6.26
C GLY A 70 -8.54 16.14 -5.30
N LEU A 71 -8.45 17.41 -5.71
CA LEU A 71 -7.93 18.48 -4.86
C LEU A 71 -8.78 18.68 -3.60
N TRP A 72 -10.11 18.63 -3.73
CA TRP A 72 -11.03 18.76 -2.60
C TRP A 72 -11.00 17.55 -1.66
N MET A 73 -10.84 16.34 -2.20
CA MET A 73 -10.80 15.10 -1.43
C MET A 73 -9.41 14.78 -0.87
N LEU A 74 -8.34 15.42 -1.37
CA LEU A 74 -6.97 15.15 -0.94
C LEU A 74 -6.77 15.32 0.58
N PRO A 75 -7.20 16.43 1.23
CA PRO A 75 -7.07 16.60 2.67
C PRO A 75 -7.80 15.50 3.46
N VAL A 76 -8.94 15.04 2.95
CA VAL A 76 -9.74 13.97 3.57
C VAL A 76 -8.99 12.64 3.52
N PHE A 77 -8.35 12.30 2.39
CA PHE A 77 -7.56 11.08 2.31
C PHE A 77 -6.33 11.12 3.22
N TYR A 78 -5.62 12.25 3.30
CA TYR A 78 -4.52 12.42 4.25
C TYR A 78 -4.99 12.36 5.70
N PHE A 79 -6.13 12.98 6.02
CA PHE A 79 -6.76 12.89 7.34
C PHE A 79 -7.00 11.42 7.73
N ILE A 80 -7.71 10.67 6.90
CA ILE A 80 -8.08 9.27 7.18
C ILE A 80 -6.82 8.42 7.35
N CYS A 81 -5.84 8.58 6.45
CA CYS A 81 -4.62 7.79 6.48
C CYS A 81 -3.80 8.05 7.75
N ILE A 82 -3.54 9.32 8.06
CA ILE A 82 -2.73 9.71 9.21
C ILE A 82 -3.46 9.40 10.52
N ALA A 83 -4.76 9.70 10.59
CA ALA A 83 -5.57 9.35 11.76
C ALA A 83 -5.56 7.85 12.00
N PHE A 84 -5.75 7.02 10.96
CA PHE A 84 -5.71 5.57 11.11
C PHE A 84 -4.34 5.07 11.63
N ILE A 85 -3.24 5.56 11.05
CA ILE A 85 -1.90 5.14 11.46
C ILE A 85 -1.62 5.59 12.90
N VAL A 86 -1.86 6.86 13.24
CA VAL A 86 -1.68 7.38 14.60
C VAL A 86 -2.54 6.61 15.57
N PHE A 87 -3.80 6.34 15.23
CA PHE A 87 -4.70 5.54 16.05
C PHE A 87 -4.15 4.15 16.33
N VAL A 88 -3.73 3.41 15.29
CA VAL A 88 -3.17 2.07 15.47
C VAL A 88 -1.90 2.13 16.31
N VAL A 89 -1.06 3.14 16.10
CA VAL A 89 0.19 3.34 16.82
C VAL A 89 -0.07 3.61 18.31
N THR A 90 -0.94 4.55 18.63
CA THR A 90 -1.29 4.90 20.01
C THR A 90 -2.04 3.76 20.68
N TRP A 91 -2.92 3.07 19.95
CA TRP A 91 -3.65 1.93 20.46
C TRP A 91 -2.72 0.73 20.69
N LYS A 92 -1.80 0.41 19.79
CA LYS A 92 -0.90 -0.75 19.88
C LYS A 92 0.35 -0.50 20.75
N GLY A 93 0.72 0.77 20.97
CA GLY A 93 2.03 1.23 21.43
C GLY A 93 2.77 0.31 22.40
N SER A 94 3.80 -0.38 21.90
CA SER A 94 4.89 -0.89 22.73
C SER A 94 5.81 0.28 23.09
N ARG A 95 6.46 0.17 24.25
CA ARG A 95 7.20 1.24 24.95
C ARG A 95 8.27 1.98 24.11
N GLY A 96 8.81 1.37 23.05
CA GLY A 96 9.86 1.96 22.20
C GLY A 96 9.37 2.73 20.96
N PHE A 97 8.22 2.36 20.38
CA PHE A 97 7.75 2.93 19.11
C PHE A 97 7.27 4.38 19.25
N PHE A 98 6.66 4.70 20.40
CA PHE A 98 6.27 6.07 20.75
C PHE A 98 7.48 6.97 20.96
N PHE A 99 8.56 6.48 21.56
CA PHE A 99 9.76 7.28 21.87
C PHE A 99 10.45 7.80 20.60
N PHE A 100 10.55 6.98 19.55
CA PHE A 100 11.20 7.39 18.29
C PHE A 100 10.38 8.38 17.46
N ILE A 101 9.08 8.13 17.29
CA ILE A 101 8.20 9.03 16.53
C ILE A 101 7.95 10.32 17.30
N PHE A 102 7.71 10.25 18.62
CA PHE A 102 7.53 11.42 19.45
C PHE A 102 8.83 12.23 19.54
N SER A 103 10.01 11.61 19.70
CA SER A 103 11.30 12.31 19.70
C SER A 103 11.59 12.98 18.35
N TYR A 104 11.30 12.31 17.22
CA TYR A 104 11.53 12.88 15.89
C TYR A 104 10.52 13.98 15.55
N CYS A 105 9.24 13.77 15.86
CA CYS A 105 8.18 14.74 15.64
C CYS A 105 8.33 15.95 16.58
N LEU A 106 8.70 15.73 17.85
CA LEU A 106 9.06 16.80 18.79
C LEU A 106 10.34 17.50 18.34
N SER A 107 11.35 16.82 17.81
CA SER A 107 12.57 17.45 17.27
C SER A 107 12.27 18.32 16.04
N VAL A 108 11.39 17.86 15.14
CA VAL A 108 10.92 18.64 13.98
C VAL A 108 10.06 19.81 14.43
N THR A 109 9.09 19.60 15.34
CA THR A 109 8.25 20.66 15.89
C THR A 109 9.08 21.66 16.69
N VAL A 110 10.06 21.23 17.48
CA VAL A 110 10.99 22.10 18.23
C VAL A 110 11.96 22.83 17.29
N LYS A 111 12.41 22.23 16.18
CA LYS A 111 13.20 22.93 15.16
C LYS A 111 12.38 23.98 14.41
N ILE A 112 11.11 23.69 14.12
CA ILE A 112 10.15 24.63 13.52
C ILE A 112 9.77 25.74 14.51
N PHE A 113 9.56 25.41 15.78
CA PHE A 113 9.31 26.39 16.86
C PHE A 113 10.56 27.21 17.20
N LYS A 114 11.77 26.64 17.14
CA LYS A 114 13.02 27.40 17.28
C LYS A 114 13.22 28.39 16.13
N SER A 115 12.66 28.11 14.96
CA SER A 115 12.62 29.04 13.82
C SER A 115 11.65 30.22 14.05
N PHE A 116 10.76 30.12 15.04
CA PHE A 116 9.82 31.16 15.47
C PHE A 116 10.01 31.45 16.97
N GLY A 117 11.10 32.13 17.33
CA GLY A 117 11.17 32.95 18.55
C GLY A 117 10.87 32.30 19.92
N LYS A 118 11.95 31.95 20.63
CA LYS A 118 12.17 32.02 22.09
C LYS A 118 11.21 31.29 23.08
N SER A 119 11.84 30.33 23.77
CA SER A 119 11.64 29.88 25.17
C SER A 119 10.78 28.65 25.52
N ARG A 120 11.51 27.68 26.11
CA ARG A 120 11.17 26.77 27.22
C ARG A 120 10.10 25.69 26.98
N ALA A 121 10.55 24.51 26.56
CA ALA A 121 9.86 23.24 26.78
C ALA A 121 10.91 22.15 27.09
N ALA A 122 11.40 22.13 28.33
CA ALA A 122 12.41 21.17 28.79
C ALA A 122 11.91 20.24 29.91
N ASP A 123 10.63 20.26 30.26
CA ASP A 123 10.09 19.47 31.40
C ASP A 123 8.79 18.74 31.06
N ALA A 124 8.75 17.96 29.97
CA ALA A 124 7.60 17.12 29.63
C ALA A 124 7.95 15.68 29.24
N VAL A 125 9.18 15.22 29.51
CA VAL A 125 9.68 13.92 29.04
C VAL A 125 9.50 12.78 30.06
N SER A 126 8.88 13.05 31.21
CA SER A 126 8.85 12.07 32.30
C SER A 126 7.48 11.79 32.92
N VAL A 127 6.36 11.92 32.20
CA VAL A 127 5.11 11.29 32.66
C VAL A 127 4.20 10.96 31.47
N LEU A 128 4.17 9.71 31.03
CA LEU A 128 2.90 9.03 30.78
C LEU A 128 3.11 7.53 30.67
N HIS A 129 2.59 6.82 31.67
CA HIS A 129 2.36 5.37 31.60
C HIS A 129 1.29 5.10 30.51
N PHE A 130 1.71 5.00 29.24
CA PHE A 130 0.84 4.74 28.09
C PHE A 130 0.23 3.32 28.06
N ASP A 131 0.47 2.49 29.08
CA ASP A 131 -0.06 1.12 29.20
C ASP A 131 -1.58 1.05 29.52
N ARG A 132 -2.25 2.19 29.75
CA ARG A 132 -3.72 2.27 29.95
C ARG A 132 -4.38 3.45 29.24
N VAL A 133 -3.95 3.79 28.03
CA VAL A 133 -4.70 4.80 27.27
C VAL A 133 -6.03 4.22 26.81
N PRO A 134 -7.17 4.80 27.22
CA PRO A 134 -8.45 4.33 26.75
C PRO A 134 -8.58 4.60 25.25
N VAL A 135 -9.25 3.69 24.57
CA VAL A 135 -9.54 3.71 23.13
C VAL A 135 -9.99 5.08 22.64
N TRP A 136 -10.86 5.76 23.38
CA TRP A 136 -11.38 7.08 23.02
C TRP A 136 -10.28 8.15 23.00
N LEU A 137 -9.27 8.06 23.86
CA LEU A 137 -8.17 9.02 23.89
C LEU A 137 -7.22 8.79 22.72
N SER A 138 -6.94 7.53 22.38
CA SER A 138 -6.20 7.18 21.15
C SER A 138 -6.91 7.69 19.90
N LEU A 139 -8.24 7.57 19.86
CA LEU A 139 -9.06 8.10 18.77
C LEU A 139 -9.03 9.62 18.73
N LEU A 140 -9.11 10.29 19.87
CA LEU A 140 -9.05 11.75 19.95
C LEU A 140 -7.70 12.29 19.47
N VAL A 141 -6.59 11.70 19.93
CA VAL A 141 -5.24 12.06 19.49
C VAL A 141 -5.07 11.84 17.98
N ALA A 142 -5.57 10.72 17.47
CA ALA A 142 -5.58 10.43 16.04
C ALA A 142 -6.36 11.46 15.22
N VAL A 143 -7.56 11.85 15.68
CA VAL A 143 -8.38 12.85 15.01
C VAL A 143 -7.71 14.22 15.05
N VAL A 144 -7.12 14.63 16.18
CA VAL A 144 -6.42 15.92 16.30
C VAL A 144 -5.23 15.98 15.35
N ILE A 145 -4.34 14.97 15.39
CA ILE A 145 -3.15 14.94 14.53
C ILE A 145 -3.55 14.81 13.05
N GLY A 146 -4.56 13.98 12.75
CA GLY A 146 -5.12 13.88 11.41
C GLY A 146 -5.68 15.22 10.91
N SER A 147 -6.40 15.96 11.77
CA SER A 147 -6.99 17.26 11.42
C SER A 147 -5.92 18.30 11.13
N ILE A 148 -4.86 18.34 11.96
CA ILE A 148 -3.71 19.22 11.74
C ILE A 148 -3.05 18.89 10.38
N ALA A 149 -2.85 17.61 10.08
CA ALA A 149 -2.28 17.20 8.80
C ALA A 149 -3.17 17.58 7.61
N ALA A 150 -4.50 17.45 7.74
CA ALA A 150 -5.45 17.88 6.73
C ALA A 150 -5.36 19.39 6.46
N ILE A 151 -5.29 20.19 7.52
CA ILE A 151 -5.11 21.65 7.44
C ILE A 151 -3.79 21.99 6.75
N VAL A 152 -2.70 21.30 7.11
CA VAL A 152 -1.38 21.48 6.46
C VAL A 152 -1.45 21.14 4.97
N VAL A 153 -2.10 20.04 4.61
CA VAL A 153 -2.31 19.66 3.21
C VAL A 153 -3.11 20.74 2.47
N GLN A 154 -4.17 21.25 3.10
CA GLN A 154 -5.03 22.26 2.51
C GLN A 154 -4.32 23.61 2.32
N LEU A 155 -3.50 24.03 3.28
CA LEU A 155 -2.83 25.32 3.27
C LEU A 155 -1.49 25.33 2.53
N ILE A 156 -0.77 24.20 2.48
CA ILE A 156 0.59 24.14 1.93
C ILE A 156 0.65 23.30 0.66
N LEU A 157 0.06 22.09 0.70
CA LEU A 157 0.22 21.12 -0.37
C LEU A 157 -0.66 21.45 -1.59
N ILE A 158 -1.94 21.74 -1.39
CA ILE A 158 -2.87 22.12 -2.46
C ILE A 158 -2.36 23.33 -3.28
N PRO A 159 -1.97 24.47 -2.68
CA PRO A 159 -1.50 25.61 -3.48
C PRO A 159 -0.20 25.30 -4.23
N ARG A 160 0.70 24.50 -3.65
CA ARG A 160 1.92 24.06 -4.36
C ARG A 160 1.64 23.13 -5.53
N LEU A 161 0.70 22.20 -5.37
CA LEU A 161 0.31 21.28 -6.44
C LEU A 161 -0.38 22.05 -7.57
N LYS A 162 -1.27 22.99 -7.24
CA LYS A 162 -1.93 23.86 -8.22
C LYS A 162 -0.91 24.67 -9.03
N ASN A 163 0.01 25.37 -8.37
CA ASN A 163 1.02 26.18 -9.06
C ASN A 163 1.94 25.33 -9.96
N LYS A 164 2.34 24.13 -9.50
CA LYS A 164 3.19 23.22 -10.27
C LYS A 164 2.47 22.66 -11.51
N THR A 165 1.16 22.44 -11.41
CA THR A 165 0.33 22.01 -12.54
C THR A 165 0.10 23.14 -13.54
N ASP A 166 -0.12 24.37 -13.06
CA ASP A 166 -0.30 25.55 -13.91
C ASP A 166 1.00 25.85 -14.70
N ASP A 167 2.18 25.81 -14.07
CA ASP A 167 3.49 25.98 -14.74
C ASP A 167 3.73 24.95 -15.85
N LYS A 168 3.37 23.68 -15.61
CA LYS A 168 3.51 22.62 -16.62
C LYS A 168 2.54 22.77 -17.78
N SER A 169 1.32 23.23 -17.52
CA SER A 169 0.32 23.47 -18.57
C SER A 169 0.79 24.53 -19.58
N HIS A 170 1.49 25.57 -19.11
CA HIS A 170 2.12 26.60 -19.94
C HIS A 170 3.33 26.07 -20.74
N SER A 171 4.11 25.13 -20.18
CA SER A 171 5.22 24.49 -20.90
C SER A 171 4.75 23.56 -22.04
N PHE A 172 3.62 22.88 -21.86
CA PHE A 172 3.06 21.95 -22.86
C PHE A 172 2.36 22.70 -24.01
N THR A 173 1.72 23.83 -23.72
CA THR A 173 1.15 24.73 -24.75
C THR A 173 2.23 25.49 -25.53
N GLY A 174 3.39 25.78 -24.93
CA GLY A 174 4.54 26.35 -25.64
C GLY A 174 5.16 25.39 -26.65
N CYS A 175 5.25 24.09 -26.32
CA CYS A 175 5.85 23.08 -27.18
C CYS A 175 4.90 22.62 -28.32
N SER A 176 3.59 22.49 -28.05
CA SER A 176 2.62 22.14 -29.12
C SER A 176 2.46 23.23 -30.18
N ARG A 177 2.71 24.51 -29.84
CA ARG A 177 2.58 25.62 -30.80
C ARG A 177 3.80 25.75 -31.73
N SER A 178 4.98 25.28 -31.32
CA SER A 178 6.18 25.28 -32.18
C SER A 178 6.26 24.08 -33.13
N SER A 179 5.58 22.98 -32.82
CA SER A 179 5.62 21.75 -33.64
C SER A 179 4.54 21.65 -34.70
N PHE A 180 3.53 22.54 -34.71
CA PHE A 180 2.38 22.48 -35.63
C PHE A 180 2.38 23.59 -36.70
N SER A 181 3.40 24.45 -36.75
CA SER A 181 3.46 25.59 -37.68
C SER A 181 4.41 25.41 -38.87
N SER A 182 4.98 24.23 -39.08
CA SER A 182 6.04 24.00 -40.07
C SER A 182 5.80 22.81 -41.02
N GLU A 183 4.55 22.39 -41.21
CA GLU A 183 4.13 21.54 -42.32
C GLU A 183 2.75 22.00 -42.79
N ILE A 184 2.50 21.98 -44.09
CA ILE A 184 1.31 22.49 -44.82
C ILE A 184 1.46 23.94 -45.33
N THR A 185 2.47 24.12 -46.19
CA THR A 185 2.35 24.96 -47.40
C THR A 185 2.90 24.15 -48.58
N THR A 186 2.25 24.24 -49.74
CA THR A 186 2.55 23.59 -51.05
C THR A 186 2.33 22.06 -51.06
N ASP A 187 1.50 21.44 -51.90
CA ASP A 187 1.14 21.74 -53.28
C ASP A 187 -0.28 21.27 -53.66
N THR A 188 -0.86 21.93 -54.66
CA THR A 188 -2.15 21.64 -55.30
C THR A 188 -1.90 20.94 -56.64
N ARG A 189 -2.84 20.08 -57.08
CA ARG A 189 -3.02 19.35 -58.38
C ARG A 189 -2.85 17.84 -58.18
N GLU A 190 -3.75 16.95 -58.58
CA GLU A 190 -4.67 16.89 -59.73
C GLU A 190 -5.98 16.14 -59.39
N ALA A 191 -7.02 16.39 -60.19
CA ALA A 191 -8.34 15.80 -60.11
C ALA A 191 -8.56 14.79 -61.24
N GLU A 192 -9.27 13.69 -60.96
CA GLU A 192 -10.14 12.88 -61.85
C GLU A 192 -10.73 11.73 -60.98
N SER A 193 -12.01 11.75 -60.57
CA SER A 193 -13.28 11.33 -61.24
C SER A 193 -13.68 9.85 -61.01
N SER A 194 -14.95 9.68 -60.59
CA SER A 194 -15.85 8.49 -60.57
C SER A 194 -15.39 7.24 -59.78
N ASP A 195 -16.21 6.47 -59.07
CA ASP A 195 -17.61 6.10 -59.24
C ASP A 195 -18.36 5.89 -57.91
N ILE A 196 -19.68 6.00 -58.04
CA ILE A 196 -20.75 5.73 -57.08
C ILE A 196 -20.80 4.24 -56.75
N ASP A 197 -20.98 3.88 -55.48
CA ASP A 197 -21.81 2.72 -55.15
C ASP A 197 -22.50 2.84 -53.79
N ASP A 198 -23.81 2.69 -53.88
CA ASP A 198 -24.86 2.92 -52.90
C ASP A 198 -25.14 1.63 -52.11
N LYS A 199 -24.97 1.66 -50.78
CA LYS A 199 -25.72 0.79 -49.85
C LYS A 199 -25.97 1.50 -48.52
N GLY A 200 -27.08 2.22 -48.46
CA GLY A 200 -27.71 2.62 -47.20
C GLY A 200 -28.11 1.39 -46.37
N TYR A 201 -27.65 1.35 -45.11
CA TYR A 201 -28.24 0.50 -44.07
C TYR A 201 -28.85 1.37 -42.98
N THR A 202 -30.15 1.58 -43.11
CA THR A 202 -31.03 2.13 -42.10
C THR A 202 -31.16 1.13 -40.94
N ARG A 203 -30.67 1.49 -39.73
CA ARG A 203 -30.98 0.71 -38.53
C ARG A 203 -32.23 1.27 -37.85
N SER A 204 -33.35 0.69 -38.26
CA SER A 204 -34.63 0.53 -37.56
C SER A 204 -34.58 0.84 -36.07
N THR A 205 -35.36 1.84 -35.67
CA THR A 205 -36.09 1.84 -34.40
C THR A 205 -36.86 0.53 -34.28
N ARG A 206 -36.65 -0.22 -33.19
CA ARG A 206 -37.52 -1.34 -32.82
C ARG A 206 -37.62 -1.47 -31.31
N ASN A 207 -38.77 -0.99 -30.84
CA ASN A 207 -39.65 -1.55 -29.82
C ASN A 207 -39.15 -1.63 -28.39
N SER A 208 -39.71 -0.72 -27.59
CA SER A 208 -40.45 -1.02 -26.37
C SER A 208 -40.88 -2.49 -26.30
N ALA A 209 -40.28 -3.23 -25.37
CA ALA A 209 -40.89 -4.40 -24.77
C ALA A 209 -41.01 -4.07 -23.29
N GLU A 210 -42.21 -3.63 -22.90
CA GLU A 210 -42.69 -3.82 -21.54
C GLU A 210 -42.48 -5.29 -21.18
N ARG A 211 -41.70 -5.55 -20.14
CA ARG A 211 -41.60 -6.87 -19.55
C ARG A 211 -42.03 -6.75 -18.10
N GLU A 212 -43.12 -7.46 -17.85
CA GLU A 212 -43.87 -7.59 -16.61
C GLU A 212 -42.97 -7.71 -15.38
N GLU A 213 -43.32 -6.93 -14.35
CA GLU A 213 -42.86 -7.11 -12.98
C GLU A 213 -43.34 -8.48 -12.46
N GLY A 214 -42.40 -9.33 -12.06
CA GLY A 214 -42.72 -10.60 -11.44
C GLY A 214 -41.49 -11.38 -10.99
N GLY A 215 -40.97 -11.08 -9.79
CA GLY A 215 -40.24 -12.08 -8.99
C GLY A 215 -38.72 -12.28 -9.22
N ALA A 216 -37.98 -11.32 -9.78
CA ALA A 216 -36.51 -11.43 -9.96
C ALA A 216 -35.69 -10.20 -9.46
N GLY A 217 -36.27 -9.38 -8.58
CA GLY A 217 -35.69 -8.08 -8.18
C GLY A 217 -34.35 -8.14 -7.44
N GLY A 218 -34.05 -9.24 -6.74
CA GLY A 218 -32.80 -9.36 -5.97
C GLY A 218 -31.57 -9.64 -6.82
N ILE A 219 -31.72 -10.45 -7.88
CA ILE A 219 -30.60 -10.93 -8.71
C ILE A 219 -30.27 -9.90 -9.80
N CYS A 220 -31.28 -9.28 -10.43
CA CYS A 220 -31.06 -8.20 -11.40
C CYS A 220 -30.39 -6.99 -10.76
N GLY A 221 -30.87 -6.54 -9.60
CA GLY A 221 -30.27 -5.44 -8.86
C GLY A 221 -28.84 -5.71 -8.40
N PHE A 222 -28.51 -6.98 -8.09
CA PHE A 222 -27.14 -7.37 -7.75
C PHE A 222 -26.19 -7.31 -8.95
N TYR A 223 -26.62 -7.74 -10.14
CA TYR A 223 -25.82 -7.63 -11.36
C TYR A 223 -25.66 -6.19 -11.83
N ASP A 224 -26.70 -5.36 -11.70
CA ASP A 224 -26.62 -3.92 -11.99
C ASP A 224 -25.68 -3.20 -11.02
N PHE A 225 -25.73 -3.54 -9.74
CA PHE A 225 -24.81 -3.04 -8.72
C PHE A 225 -23.35 -3.49 -8.98
N LEU A 226 -23.14 -4.76 -9.35
CA LEU A 226 -21.82 -5.26 -9.75
C LEU A 226 -21.31 -4.58 -11.03
N GLY A 227 -22.20 -4.28 -11.98
CA GLY A 227 -21.90 -3.50 -13.16
C GLY A 227 -21.48 -2.07 -12.81
N TRP A 228 -22.19 -1.44 -11.88
CA TRP A 228 -21.86 -0.11 -11.37
C TRP A 228 -20.56 -0.08 -10.56
N ILE A 229 -20.21 -1.14 -9.83
CA ILE A 229 -18.92 -1.22 -9.10
C ILE A 229 -17.72 -1.24 -10.05
N ARG A 230 -17.87 -1.77 -11.27
CA ARG A 230 -16.75 -1.87 -12.21
C ARG A 230 -16.39 -0.49 -12.79
N PRO A 231 -15.15 -0.01 -12.61
CA PRO A 231 -14.69 1.25 -13.19
C PRO A 231 -14.75 1.18 -14.71
N ASN A 232 -15.06 2.29 -15.37
CA ASN A 232 -15.12 2.32 -16.83
C ASN A 232 -13.69 2.17 -17.40
N PRO A 233 -13.37 1.06 -18.10
CA PRO A 233 -12.00 0.78 -18.51
C PRO A 233 -11.50 1.75 -19.60
N SER A 234 -12.38 2.48 -20.29
CA SER A 234 -12.03 3.41 -21.39
C SER A 234 -11.82 4.88 -20.97
N GLN A 235 -11.97 5.23 -19.69
CA GLN A 235 -11.77 6.62 -19.24
C GLN A 235 -10.27 6.93 -19.10
N ASP A 236 -9.73 7.74 -20.02
CA ASP A 236 -8.34 8.18 -19.95
C ASP A 236 -8.06 8.93 -18.65
N GLU A 237 -6.95 8.58 -18.01
CA GLU A 237 -6.56 9.17 -16.74
C GLU A 237 -5.90 10.53 -16.98
N ASP A 238 -6.51 11.61 -16.49
CA ASP A 238 -5.91 12.95 -16.57
C ASP A 238 -4.54 12.94 -15.86
N ALA A 239 -3.48 13.28 -16.59
CA ALA A 239 -2.11 13.35 -16.08
C ALA A 239 -1.99 14.20 -14.81
N ARG A 240 -2.80 15.26 -14.70
CA ARG A 240 -2.85 16.11 -13.49
C ARG A 240 -3.39 15.38 -12.27
N THR A 241 -4.36 14.49 -12.48
CA THR A 241 -4.93 13.63 -11.42
C THR A 241 -3.91 12.58 -10.98
N ILE A 242 -3.14 12.02 -11.93
CA ILE A 242 -2.05 11.08 -11.63
C ILE A 242 -0.98 11.74 -10.77
N GLU A 243 -0.53 12.95 -11.12
CA GLU A 243 0.48 13.69 -10.34
C GLU A 243 -0.02 14.00 -8.91
N LEU A 244 -1.29 14.39 -8.78
CA LEU A 244 -1.93 14.65 -7.50
C LEU A 244 -1.93 13.41 -6.60
N PHE A 245 -2.37 12.26 -7.12
CA PHE A 245 -2.36 11.00 -6.36
C PHE A 245 -0.93 10.45 -6.15
N GLY A 246 0.04 10.84 -6.98
CA GLY A 246 1.46 10.56 -6.77
C GLY A 246 1.97 11.07 -5.43
N SER A 247 1.55 12.28 -5.02
CA SER A 247 1.95 12.86 -3.74
C SER A 247 1.49 12.00 -2.54
N ILE A 248 0.22 11.59 -2.53
CA ILE A 248 -0.31 10.77 -1.44
C ILE A 248 0.23 9.35 -1.46
N GLN A 249 0.45 8.78 -2.65
CA GLN A 249 1.06 7.46 -2.79
C GLN A 249 2.50 7.45 -2.24
N ILE A 250 3.33 8.45 -2.54
CA ILE A 250 4.70 8.51 -1.99
C ILE A 250 4.65 8.55 -0.47
N PHE A 251 3.73 9.33 0.10
CA PHE A 251 3.54 9.40 1.54
C PHE A 251 3.12 8.05 2.14
N THR A 252 2.13 7.36 1.55
CA THR A 252 1.72 6.03 2.02
C THR A 252 2.80 4.98 1.84
N ALA A 253 3.59 5.06 0.77
CA ALA A 253 4.69 4.15 0.52
C ALA A 253 5.79 4.30 1.58
N CYS A 254 6.10 5.53 2.00
CA CYS A 254 7.04 5.77 3.10
C CYS A 254 6.54 5.15 4.42
N LEU A 255 5.26 5.30 4.73
CA LEU A 255 4.66 4.76 5.95
C LEU A 255 4.58 3.23 5.93
N ALA A 256 4.19 2.65 4.79
CA ALA A 256 4.19 1.21 4.58
C ALA A 256 5.61 0.64 4.67
N GLY A 257 6.59 1.31 4.06
CA GLY A 257 8.02 0.95 4.13
C GLY A 257 8.56 0.98 5.56
N PHE A 258 8.17 1.98 6.36
CA PHE A 258 8.53 2.04 7.78
C PHE A 258 7.92 0.88 8.59
N ALA A 259 6.61 0.62 8.42
CA ALA A 259 5.93 -0.47 9.13
C ALA A 259 6.49 -1.85 8.74
N HIS A 260 6.76 -2.07 7.46
CA HIS A 260 7.35 -3.32 6.97
C HIS A 260 8.81 -3.48 7.42
N GLY A 261 9.59 -2.38 7.38
CA GLY A 261 10.97 -2.35 7.86
C GLY A 261 11.08 -2.72 9.34
N ALA A 262 10.18 -2.23 10.19
CA ALA A 262 10.16 -2.61 11.61
C ALA A 262 9.95 -4.12 11.81
N GLN A 263 9.08 -4.74 11.01
CA GLN A 263 8.84 -6.19 11.05
C GLN A 263 10.04 -6.99 10.53
N ASP A 264 10.67 -6.55 9.43
CA ASP A 264 11.82 -7.24 8.83
C ASP A 264 13.08 -7.12 9.68
N VAL A 265 13.30 -5.99 10.35
CA VAL A 265 14.39 -5.84 11.34
C VAL A 265 14.22 -6.86 12.45
N SER A 266 12.99 -7.05 12.95
CA SER A 266 12.72 -8.07 13.98
C SER A 266 13.03 -9.48 13.47
N ASN A 267 12.67 -9.82 12.24
CA ASN A 267 12.96 -11.12 11.65
C ASN A 267 14.48 -11.36 11.45
N ALA A 268 15.22 -10.33 11.02
CA ALA A 268 16.66 -10.42 10.79
C ALA A 268 17.45 -10.51 12.11
N VAL A 269 17.03 -9.76 13.12
CA VAL A 269 17.73 -9.67 14.41
C VAL A 269 17.33 -10.79 15.37
N ALA A 270 16.15 -11.39 15.23
CA ALA A 270 15.64 -12.39 16.18
C ALA A 270 16.61 -13.55 16.47
N PRO A 271 17.26 -14.20 15.48
CA PRO A 271 18.24 -15.26 15.76
C PRO A 271 19.47 -14.75 16.52
N LEU A 272 19.99 -13.57 16.16
CA LEU A 272 21.14 -12.96 16.81
C LEU A 272 20.80 -12.55 18.25
N ALA A 273 19.61 -11.99 18.47
CA ALA A 273 19.10 -11.65 19.78
C ALA A 273 18.94 -12.89 20.67
N ALA A 274 18.44 -14.00 20.10
CA ALA A 274 18.36 -15.26 20.82
C ALA A 274 19.75 -15.76 21.25
N LEU A 275 20.74 -15.72 20.35
CA LEU A 275 22.11 -16.13 20.65
C LEU A 275 22.76 -15.25 21.73
N LEU A 276 22.57 -13.93 21.65
CA LEU A 276 23.06 -12.99 22.66
C LEU A 276 22.43 -13.23 24.03
N SER A 277 21.11 -13.45 24.10
CA SER A 277 20.41 -13.72 25.36
C SER A 277 20.89 -15.00 26.05
N ILE A 278 21.22 -16.04 25.26
CA ILE A 278 21.79 -17.29 25.77
C ILE A 278 23.21 -17.03 26.27
N TYR A 279 24.02 -16.27 25.53
CA TYR A 279 25.40 -15.97 25.86
C TYR A 279 25.55 -15.10 27.13
N SER A 280 24.72 -14.06 27.28
CA SER A 280 24.80 -13.14 28.42
C SER A 280 24.19 -13.73 29.69
N SER A 281 23.04 -14.38 29.56
CA SER A 281 22.15 -14.65 30.69
C SER A 281 22.02 -16.13 31.02
N ASN A 282 22.68 -17.00 30.25
CA ASN A 282 22.60 -18.47 30.35
C ASN A 282 21.15 -19.00 30.42
N SER A 283 20.19 -18.23 29.90
CA SER A 283 18.77 -18.50 29.97
C SER A 283 18.19 -18.48 28.57
N ALA A 284 17.44 -19.53 28.22
CA ALA A 284 16.69 -19.60 26.97
C ALA A 284 15.38 -18.79 27.01
N LEU A 285 15.05 -18.18 28.16
CA LEU A 285 13.90 -17.31 28.30
C LEU A 285 14.29 -15.92 27.77
N GLN A 286 13.82 -15.59 26.56
CA GLN A 286 13.95 -14.27 25.91
C GLN A 286 13.15 -13.19 26.67
N GLN A 287 13.51 -12.93 27.92
CA GLN A 287 12.90 -11.89 28.75
C GLN A 287 13.70 -10.58 28.73
N GLU A 288 14.94 -10.61 28.24
CA GLU A 288 15.74 -9.41 28.10
C GLU A 288 15.38 -8.63 26.85
N GLU A 289 15.35 -7.30 27.00
CA GLU A 289 15.13 -6.40 25.87
C GLU A 289 16.34 -6.44 24.93
N VAL A 290 16.08 -6.51 23.62
CA VAL A 290 17.14 -6.56 22.61
C VAL A 290 17.93 -5.24 22.63
N PRO A 291 19.27 -5.28 22.78
CA PRO A 291 20.06 -4.06 22.85
C PRO A 291 19.95 -3.24 21.55
N ILE A 292 19.95 -1.91 21.70
CA ILE A 292 19.72 -0.97 20.60
C ILE A 292 20.75 -1.14 19.46
N TRP A 293 22.01 -1.48 19.78
CA TRP A 293 23.04 -1.67 18.76
C TRP A 293 22.71 -2.83 17.81
N VAL A 294 22.05 -3.88 18.30
CA VAL A 294 21.67 -5.05 17.47
C VAL A 294 20.58 -4.65 16.49
N LEU A 295 19.62 -3.83 16.95
CA LEU A 295 18.58 -3.26 16.10
C LEU A 295 19.19 -2.35 15.03
N LEU A 296 20.14 -1.48 15.40
CA LEU A 296 20.86 -0.62 14.46
C LEU A 296 21.64 -1.43 13.42
N TYR A 297 22.31 -2.50 13.83
CA TYR A 297 22.99 -3.43 12.93
C TYR A 297 22.03 -4.04 11.91
N GLY A 298 20.85 -4.49 12.36
CA GLY A 298 19.79 -5.02 11.50
C GLY A 298 19.30 -3.98 10.47
N VAL A 299 19.03 -2.76 10.92
CA VAL A 299 18.60 -1.65 10.03
C VAL A 299 19.65 -1.33 8.97
N VAL A 300 20.92 -1.16 9.37
CA VAL A 300 22.02 -0.86 8.44
C VAL A 300 22.17 -1.97 7.40
N SER A 301 22.12 -3.23 7.82
CA SER A 301 22.24 -4.39 6.93
C SER A 301 21.11 -4.46 5.91
N ILE A 302 19.86 -4.21 6.33
CA ILE A 302 18.70 -4.17 5.42
C ILE A 302 18.85 -3.01 4.40
N CYS A 303 19.27 -1.83 4.85
CA CYS A 303 19.49 -0.69 3.96
C CYS A 303 20.56 -0.99 2.89
N ILE A 304 21.67 -1.61 3.28
CA ILE A 304 22.74 -2.02 2.35
C ILE A 304 22.21 -3.05 1.34
N GLY A 305 21.44 -4.04 1.80
CA GLY A 305 20.84 -5.05 0.92
C GLY A 305 19.84 -4.47 -0.08
N LEU A 306 19.01 -3.52 0.37
CA LEU A 306 18.06 -2.83 -0.51
C LEU A 306 18.77 -1.98 -1.56
N TRP A 307 19.84 -1.27 -1.18
CA TRP A 307 20.61 -0.44 -2.11
C TRP A 307 21.34 -1.29 -3.17
N THR A 308 21.88 -2.44 -2.77
CA THR A 308 22.70 -3.29 -3.66
C THR A 308 21.88 -4.21 -4.57
N PHE A 309 20.77 -4.79 -4.08
CA PHE A 309 20.00 -5.82 -4.80
C PHE A 309 18.50 -5.52 -4.96
N GLY A 310 18.00 -4.40 -4.42
CA GLY A 310 16.57 -4.08 -4.43
C GLY A 310 15.98 -3.74 -5.79
N ASP A 311 16.79 -3.16 -6.69
CA ASP A 311 16.35 -2.61 -7.98
C ASP A 311 15.59 -3.64 -8.86
N ARG A 312 16.09 -4.88 -8.91
CA ARG A 312 15.54 -5.99 -9.71
C ARG A 312 14.18 -6.42 -9.20
N VAL A 313 14.00 -6.47 -7.88
CA VAL A 313 12.75 -6.91 -7.25
C VAL A 313 11.70 -5.81 -7.36
N ILE A 314 12.07 -4.56 -7.06
CA ILE A 314 11.20 -3.38 -7.17
C ILE A 314 10.68 -3.25 -8.61
N THR A 315 11.57 -3.38 -9.60
CA THR A 315 11.17 -3.29 -11.02
C THR A 315 10.26 -4.45 -11.44
N THR A 316 10.49 -5.65 -10.91
CA THR A 316 9.68 -6.83 -11.24
C THR A 316 8.26 -6.72 -10.67
N VAL A 317 8.11 -6.29 -9.41
CA VAL A 317 6.79 -6.09 -8.79
C VAL A 317 6.07 -4.89 -9.43
N GLY A 318 6.78 -3.76 -9.61
CA GLY A 318 6.20 -2.50 -10.06
C GLY A 318 5.82 -2.44 -11.55
N ARG A 319 6.50 -3.21 -12.43
CA ARG A 319 6.20 -3.18 -13.88
C ARG A 319 5.64 -4.47 -14.45
N LYS A 320 5.89 -5.63 -13.84
CA LYS A 320 5.55 -6.93 -14.46
C LYS A 320 4.28 -7.58 -13.91
N VAL A 321 3.78 -7.18 -12.74
CA VAL A 321 2.54 -7.76 -12.16
C VAL A 321 1.28 -7.07 -12.70
N SER A 322 1.24 -5.73 -12.68
CA SER A 322 0.19 -4.89 -13.27
C SER A 322 0.75 -3.47 -13.43
N ARG A 323 0.39 -2.70 -14.47
CA ARG A 323 0.68 -1.27 -14.48
C ARG A 323 -0.26 -0.57 -13.50
N LEU A 324 0.29 -0.10 -12.39
CA LEU A 324 -0.45 0.57 -11.32
C LEU A 324 -0.35 2.08 -11.51
N ASN A 325 -1.49 2.76 -11.52
CA ASN A 325 -1.55 4.23 -11.42
C ASN A 325 -1.40 4.60 -9.93
N PRO A 326 -0.72 5.70 -9.56
CA PRO A 326 -0.67 6.20 -8.20
C PRO A 326 -1.93 6.10 -7.35
N ALA A 327 -3.12 6.41 -7.90
CA ALA A 327 -4.38 6.24 -7.19
C ALA A 327 -4.62 4.77 -6.75
N SER A 328 -4.38 3.81 -7.64
CA SER A 328 -4.44 2.39 -7.29
C SER A 328 -3.34 1.97 -6.33
N GLY A 329 -2.12 2.50 -6.48
CA GLY A 329 -0.99 2.25 -5.56
C GLY A 329 -1.33 2.64 -4.13
N PHE A 330 -1.89 3.83 -3.94
CA PHE A 330 -2.38 4.31 -2.65
C PHE A 330 -3.40 3.34 -2.03
N THR A 331 -4.41 2.90 -2.77
CA THR A 331 -5.46 1.99 -2.25
C THR A 331 -4.94 0.60 -1.91
N ILE A 332 -3.94 0.11 -2.65
CA ILE A 332 -3.28 -1.17 -2.42
C ILE A 332 -2.47 -1.10 -1.13
N GLU A 333 -1.61 -0.09 -0.99
CA GLU A 333 -0.76 0.09 0.19
C GLU A 333 -1.60 0.33 1.45
N PHE A 334 -2.58 1.24 1.36
CA PHE A 334 -3.42 1.58 2.50
C PHE A 334 -4.33 0.42 2.91
N GLY A 335 -4.96 -0.30 1.97
CA GLY A 335 -5.79 -1.46 2.31
C GLY A 335 -5.00 -2.62 2.90
N ALA A 336 -3.81 -2.92 2.36
CA ALA A 336 -2.92 -3.91 2.95
C ALA A 336 -2.49 -3.53 4.38
N ALA A 337 -2.16 -2.24 4.61
CA ALA A 337 -1.84 -1.73 5.93
C ALA A 337 -3.02 -1.85 6.89
N VAL A 338 -4.21 -1.38 6.50
CA VAL A 338 -5.44 -1.47 7.32
C VAL A 338 -5.72 -2.90 7.73
N THR A 339 -5.69 -3.84 6.78
CA THR A 339 -5.96 -5.26 7.07
C THR A 339 -4.92 -5.86 8.01
N SER A 340 -3.63 -5.69 7.71
CA SER A 340 -2.58 -6.31 8.52
C SER A 340 -2.56 -5.78 9.96
N LEU A 341 -2.79 -4.47 10.13
CA LEU A 341 -2.76 -3.82 11.43
C LEU A 341 -3.98 -4.18 12.29
N LEU A 342 -5.17 -4.21 11.71
CA LEU A 342 -6.39 -4.64 12.41
C LEU A 342 -6.32 -6.12 12.78
N ALA A 343 -5.89 -6.97 11.85
CA ALA A 343 -5.78 -8.40 12.11
C ALA A 343 -4.74 -8.73 13.19
N SER A 344 -3.61 -8.01 13.19
CA SER A 344 -2.62 -8.12 14.25
C SER A 344 -3.21 -7.82 15.64
N ARG A 345 -4.24 -6.97 15.71
CA ARG A 345 -4.94 -6.65 16.97
C ARG A 345 -5.97 -7.69 17.38
N PHE A 346 -6.65 -8.30 16.42
CA PHE A 346 -7.54 -9.43 16.68
C PHE A 346 -6.80 -10.75 16.93
N GLY A 347 -5.45 -10.72 16.97
CA GLY A 347 -4.63 -11.91 17.17
C GLY A 347 -4.66 -12.87 15.98
N LEU A 348 -5.15 -12.41 14.83
CA LEU A 348 -5.18 -13.19 13.59
C LEU A 348 -3.77 -13.22 13.00
N PRO A 349 -3.24 -14.40 12.65
CA PRO A 349 -1.97 -14.50 11.95
C PRO A 349 -2.15 -13.96 10.54
N ILE A 350 -1.50 -12.85 10.23
CA ILE A 350 -1.54 -12.27 8.90
C ILE A 350 -0.12 -11.93 8.45
N SER A 351 0.15 -12.20 7.17
CA SER A 351 1.42 -11.87 6.51
C SER A 351 1.26 -10.60 5.67
N THR A 352 2.09 -9.59 5.95
CA THR A 352 2.10 -8.30 5.25
C THR A 352 2.40 -8.44 3.75
N THR A 353 3.34 -9.31 3.38
CA THR A 353 3.70 -9.59 1.98
C THR A 353 2.52 -10.18 1.22
N HIS A 354 1.80 -11.13 1.83
CA HIS A 354 0.61 -11.74 1.25
C HIS A 354 -0.54 -10.74 1.15
N CYS A 355 -0.70 -9.86 2.15
CA CYS A 355 -1.66 -8.79 2.08
C CYS A 355 -1.41 -7.88 0.87
N LEU A 356 -0.17 -7.46 0.66
CA LEU A 356 0.18 -6.59 -0.46
C LEU A 356 -0.08 -7.27 -1.81
N VAL A 357 0.34 -8.52 -1.98
CA VAL A 357 0.08 -9.27 -3.23
C VAL A 357 -1.42 -9.45 -3.46
N GLY A 358 -2.19 -9.83 -2.43
CA GLY A 358 -3.65 -9.95 -2.52
C GLY A 358 -4.33 -8.64 -2.93
N SER A 359 -3.91 -7.52 -2.34
CA SER A 359 -4.38 -6.18 -2.68
C SER A 359 -4.09 -5.80 -4.14
N VAL A 360 -2.87 -6.07 -4.63
CA VAL A 360 -2.48 -5.83 -6.03
C VAL A 360 -3.36 -6.65 -6.99
N VAL A 361 -3.55 -7.94 -6.70
CA VAL A 361 -4.34 -8.82 -7.55
C VAL A 361 -5.81 -8.40 -7.57
N ALA A 362 -6.41 -8.13 -6.41
CA ALA A 362 -7.82 -7.76 -6.32
C ALA A 362 -8.12 -6.43 -7.02
N VAL A 363 -7.31 -5.39 -6.78
CA VAL A 363 -7.47 -4.09 -7.44
C VAL A 363 -7.15 -4.18 -8.94
N GLY A 364 -6.14 -4.97 -9.33
CA GLY A 364 -5.84 -5.25 -10.73
C GLY A 364 -7.02 -5.93 -11.45
N CYS A 365 -7.64 -6.93 -10.82
CA CYS A 365 -8.80 -7.63 -11.36
C CYS A 365 -10.00 -6.69 -11.52
N LEU A 366 -10.22 -5.80 -10.55
CA LEU A 366 -11.33 -4.85 -10.56
C LEU A 366 -11.20 -3.83 -11.69
N ARG A 367 -9.98 -3.33 -11.96
CA ARG A 367 -9.75 -2.30 -12.97
C ARG A 367 -9.86 -2.81 -14.41
N ALA A 368 -9.69 -4.12 -14.65
CA ALA A 368 -9.87 -4.82 -15.94
C ALA A 368 -9.18 -4.20 -17.18
N ARG A 369 -8.35 -3.16 -17.04
CA ARG A 369 -7.70 -2.43 -18.14
C ARG A 369 -6.51 -3.17 -18.75
N GLU A 370 -5.79 -3.96 -17.97
CA GLU A 370 -4.64 -4.74 -18.44
C GLU A 370 -4.72 -6.19 -17.94
N PRO A 371 -4.33 -7.18 -18.77
CA PRO A 371 -4.36 -8.58 -18.38
C PRO A 371 -3.32 -8.87 -17.30
N ILE A 372 -3.78 -9.38 -16.16
CA ILE A 372 -2.91 -9.87 -15.08
C ILE A 372 -2.10 -11.05 -15.59
N LYS A 373 -0.79 -11.02 -15.36
CA LYS A 373 0.09 -12.15 -15.69
C LYS A 373 -0.06 -13.27 -14.66
N TRP A 374 -1.06 -14.13 -14.87
CA TRP A 374 -1.36 -15.29 -14.01
C TRP A 374 -0.17 -16.24 -13.84
N SER A 375 0.70 -16.36 -14.84
CA SER A 375 1.94 -17.15 -14.73
C SER A 375 2.89 -16.61 -13.66
N LEU A 376 2.98 -15.29 -13.51
CA LEU A 376 3.82 -14.64 -12.50
C LEU A 376 3.23 -14.86 -11.10
N LEU A 377 1.91 -14.70 -10.94
CA LEU A 377 1.22 -14.97 -9.67
C LEU A 377 1.35 -16.42 -9.23
N ARG A 378 1.19 -17.36 -10.17
CA ARG A 378 1.42 -18.79 -9.92
C ARG A 378 2.85 -19.04 -9.43
N ASN A 379 3.84 -18.44 -10.08
CA ASN A 379 5.24 -18.61 -9.68
C ASN A 379 5.53 -18.02 -8.29
N ILE A 380 4.86 -16.91 -7.91
CA ILE A 380 4.93 -16.33 -6.57
C ILE A 380 4.28 -17.27 -5.53
N ALA A 381 3.11 -17.83 -5.83
CA ALA A 381 2.46 -18.78 -4.93
C ALA A 381 3.31 -20.05 -4.73
N ILE A 382 3.91 -20.57 -5.80
CA ILE A 382 4.84 -21.70 -5.74
C ILE A 382 6.06 -21.32 -4.89
N SER A 383 6.64 -20.12 -5.05
CA SER A 383 7.79 -19.73 -4.26
C SER A 383 7.47 -19.68 -2.76
N TRP A 384 6.27 -19.25 -2.35
CA TRP A 384 5.89 -19.25 -0.93
C TRP A 384 5.87 -20.64 -0.32
N ILE A 385 5.35 -21.63 -1.06
CA ILE A 385 5.29 -23.04 -0.62
C ILE A 385 6.69 -23.64 -0.60
N VAL A 386 7.48 -23.41 -1.64
CA VAL A 386 8.83 -23.98 -1.81
C VAL A 386 9.85 -23.38 -0.84
N THR A 387 9.65 -22.14 -0.39
CA THR A 387 10.61 -21.47 0.50
C THR A 387 10.81 -22.21 1.82
N ILE A 388 9.73 -22.69 2.46
CA ILE A 388 9.82 -23.39 3.75
C ILE A 388 10.65 -24.67 3.69
N PRO A 389 10.37 -25.64 2.78
CA PRO A 389 11.17 -26.84 2.70
C PRO A 389 12.61 -26.54 2.26
N VAL A 390 12.82 -25.62 1.31
CA VAL A 390 14.17 -25.27 0.85
C VAL A 390 15.00 -24.66 1.98
N THR A 391 14.44 -23.72 2.76
CA THR A 391 15.20 -23.13 3.88
C THR A 391 15.38 -24.12 5.03
N GLY A 392 14.39 -24.98 5.30
CA GLY A 392 14.52 -26.04 6.29
C GLY A 392 15.60 -27.07 5.94
N MET A 393 15.66 -27.51 4.69
CA MET A 393 16.72 -28.40 4.19
C MET A 393 18.08 -27.72 4.16
N SER A 394 18.14 -26.43 3.83
CA SER A 394 19.41 -25.67 3.82
C SER A 394 20.01 -25.55 5.23
N THR A 395 19.17 -25.60 6.27
CA THR A 395 19.62 -25.63 7.66
C THR A 395 19.96 -27.04 8.18
N ASP A 396 19.67 -28.08 7.40
CA ASP A 396 19.95 -29.51 7.69
C ASP A 396 21.36 -29.92 7.26
N GLY A 397 22.22 -28.96 6.89
CA GLY A 397 23.60 -29.21 6.48
C GLY A 397 24.49 -29.69 7.63
N GLN A 398 24.40 -30.97 7.96
CA GLN A 398 25.55 -31.79 8.35
C GLN A 398 26.30 -32.26 7.11
#